data_AF-A0A661PIJ9-F1
#
_entry.id   AF-A0A661PIJ9-F1
#
_cell.length_a   1.000
_cell.length_b   1.000
_cell.length_c   1.000
_cell.angle_alpha   90.00
_cell.angle_beta   90.00
_cell.angle_gamma   90.00
#
_symmetry.space_group_name_H-M   'P 1'
#
loop_
_entity.id
_entity.type
_entity.pdbx_description
1 polymer ?
#
loop_
_entity_poly.entity_id
_entity_poly.type
_entity_poly.pdbx_seq_one_letter_code
_entity_poly.pdbx_strand_id
1 'polypeptide(L)'
;MLGSAIYIDGWDEHTHHIVVPDNYLHDVTRGVSIGSEQGGLVDEIDIYNNIVVRAGNSGIQLTPVSLDGPRERIRIFNNTIVESVNHGGGGIYVHTTNVDEIIIRNNLVAFGPQWQGMIRADSPAGITADHNLIFGESKFPEEELGGSIEADPLFVDIASSEATGFAVQAGSPAIDSGSEDGAPGHDFAGVARPQDGDGNGSPVVDIGAFERSE
;
A
#
# COMPACT_ATOMS: atom_id res chain seq x y z
N MET A 1 -18.01 11.14 -9.96
CA MET A 1 -17.59 11.70 -8.66
C MET A 1 -16.12 11.37 -8.49
N LEU A 2 -15.27 12.35 -8.16
CA LEU A 2 -13.81 12.19 -8.02
C LEU A 2 -13.41 12.08 -6.53
N GLY A 3 -14.13 11.26 -5.76
CA GLY A 3 -13.89 11.12 -4.31
C GLY A 3 -12.92 10.01 -3.98
N SER A 4 -12.24 10.11 -2.84
CA SER A 4 -11.48 9.00 -2.24
C SER A 4 -12.35 8.29 -1.20
N ALA A 5 -12.14 6.99 -1.00
CA ALA A 5 -12.83 6.26 0.06
C ALA A 5 -12.42 6.79 1.44
N ILE A 6 -11.12 7.06 1.60
CA ILE A 6 -10.55 7.74 2.76
C ILE A 6 -9.72 8.92 2.26
N TYR A 7 -9.95 10.11 2.81
CA TYR A 7 -9.17 11.31 2.49
C TYR A 7 -8.64 11.92 3.79
N ILE A 8 -7.32 12.06 3.87
CA ILE A 8 -6.61 12.77 4.93
C ILE A 8 -6.11 14.07 4.31
N ASP A 9 -6.50 15.21 4.88
CA ASP A 9 -6.16 16.52 4.35
C ASP A 9 -5.71 17.46 5.46
N GLY A 10 -4.56 18.11 5.23
CA GLY A 10 -4.02 19.15 6.09
C GLY A 10 -4.71 20.51 5.91
N TRP A 11 -5.25 20.79 4.72
CA TRP A 11 -5.67 22.13 4.31
C TRP A 11 -4.62 23.20 4.70
N ASP A 12 -4.91 24.11 5.64
CA ASP A 12 -3.99 25.12 6.17
C ASP A 12 -3.48 24.83 7.60
N GLU A 13 -3.82 23.69 8.18
CA GLU A 13 -3.49 23.32 9.56
C GLU A 13 -2.54 22.11 9.63
N HIS A 14 -1.91 21.93 10.79
CA HIS A 14 -1.08 20.74 11.05
C HIS A 14 -2.00 19.54 11.35
N THR A 15 -1.98 18.54 10.45
CA THR A 15 -2.74 17.30 10.58
C THR A 15 -1.79 16.14 10.83
N HIS A 16 -1.95 15.47 11.97
CA HIS A 16 -0.95 14.51 12.43
C HIS A 16 -1.52 13.36 13.24
N HIS A 17 -0.74 12.28 13.36
CA HIS A 17 -1.04 11.10 14.20
C HIS A 17 -2.35 10.41 13.82
N ILE A 18 -2.50 10.11 12.52
CA ILE A 18 -3.68 9.41 11.99
C ILE A 18 -3.28 8.01 11.62
N VAL A 19 -4.09 7.04 12.08
CA VAL A 19 -3.93 5.64 11.73
C VAL A 19 -5.12 5.21 10.87
N VAL A 20 -4.84 4.54 9.75
CA VAL A 20 -5.83 3.92 8.87
C VAL A 20 -5.55 2.41 8.83
N PRO A 21 -6.06 1.64 9.81
CA PRO A 21 -5.77 0.23 9.93
C PRO A 21 -6.93 -0.64 9.42
N ASP A 22 -6.62 -1.82 8.91
CA ASP A 22 -7.56 -2.94 8.81
C ASP A 22 -8.86 -2.63 8.02
N ASN A 23 -8.81 -1.76 7.00
CA ASN A 23 -9.99 -1.43 6.19
C ASN A 23 -10.07 -2.30 4.93
N TYR A 24 -11.28 -2.72 4.57
CA TYR A 24 -11.57 -3.32 3.26
C TYR A 24 -12.29 -2.30 2.37
N LEU A 25 -11.58 -1.78 1.37
CA LEU A 25 -12.06 -0.76 0.44
C LEU A 25 -12.29 -1.40 -0.93
N HIS A 26 -13.54 -1.44 -1.38
CA HIS A 26 -13.95 -2.22 -2.55
C HIS A 26 -14.76 -1.40 -3.55
N ASP A 27 -14.42 -1.48 -4.83
CA ASP A 27 -15.13 -0.80 -5.93
C ASP A 27 -15.22 0.72 -5.71
N VAL A 28 -14.11 1.31 -5.27
CA VAL A 28 -13.98 2.74 -4.92
C VAL A 28 -13.36 3.54 -6.05
N THR A 29 -13.55 4.86 -6.08
CA THR A 29 -12.89 5.70 -7.10
C THR A 29 -11.38 5.83 -6.84
N ARG A 30 -10.97 5.99 -5.58
CA ARG A 30 -9.59 5.91 -5.06
C ARG A 30 -9.69 5.28 -3.67
N GLY A 31 -8.67 4.53 -3.24
CA GLY A 31 -8.67 3.96 -1.89
C GLY A 31 -8.37 5.03 -0.84
N VAL A 32 -7.12 5.12 -0.41
CA VAL A 32 -6.65 6.12 0.56
C VAL A 32 -5.94 7.25 -0.17
N SER A 33 -6.23 8.49 0.19
CA SER A 33 -5.58 9.66 -0.39
C SER A 33 -5.14 10.63 0.68
N ILE A 34 -3.92 11.17 0.54
CA ILE A 34 -3.35 12.17 1.43
C ILE A 34 -3.10 13.46 0.64
N GLY A 35 -3.71 14.55 1.11
CA GLY A 35 -3.65 15.90 0.53
C GLY A 35 -3.15 16.94 1.54
N SER A 36 -2.70 18.08 1.02
CA SER A 36 -2.42 19.30 1.79
C SER A 36 -2.62 20.50 0.85
N GLU A 37 -3.80 21.10 0.94
CA GLU A 37 -4.29 22.05 -0.08
C GLU A 37 -3.84 23.50 0.13
N GLN A 38 -3.60 23.94 1.36
CA GLN A 38 -3.25 25.33 1.70
C GLN A 38 -1.94 25.42 2.50
N GLY A 39 -1.10 24.39 2.45
CA GLY A 39 0.25 24.40 3.03
C GLY A 39 0.34 23.84 4.46
N GLY A 40 -0.76 23.33 5.02
CA GLY A 40 -0.74 22.63 6.31
C GLY A 40 0.16 21.40 6.28
N LEU A 41 1.01 21.21 7.30
CA LEU A 41 1.84 20.01 7.40
C LEU A 41 0.96 18.79 7.64
N VAL A 42 1.20 17.71 6.89
CA VAL A 42 0.58 16.39 7.16
C VAL A 42 1.66 15.40 7.52
N ASP A 43 1.67 14.91 8.75
CA ASP A 43 2.72 13.99 9.19
C ASP A 43 2.26 12.90 10.16
N GLU A 44 3.13 11.92 10.41
CA GLU A 44 2.87 10.83 11.34
C GLU A 44 1.56 10.10 10.99
N ILE A 45 1.48 9.65 9.74
CA ILE A 45 0.34 8.93 9.19
C ILE A 45 0.74 7.48 8.98
N ASP A 46 0.01 6.55 9.60
CA ASP A 46 0.24 5.11 9.45
C ASP A 46 -0.94 4.48 8.72
N ILE A 47 -0.69 3.91 7.54
CA ILE A 47 -1.69 3.21 6.71
C ILE A 47 -1.27 1.76 6.62
N TYR A 48 -2.00 0.87 7.30
CA TYR A 48 -1.60 -0.53 7.34
C TYR A 48 -2.74 -1.55 7.32
N ASN A 49 -2.40 -2.78 6.91
CA ASN A 49 -3.33 -3.90 6.80
C ASN A 49 -4.59 -3.63 5.96
N ASN A 50 -4.60 -2.58 5.15
CA ASN A 50 -5.76 -2.29 4.33
C ASN A 50 -5.77 -3.20 3.11
N ILE A 51 -6.97 -3.61 2.72
CA ILE A 51 -7.22 -4.35 1.49
C ILE A 51 -7.97 -3.40 0.57
N VAL A 52 -7.33 -2.98 -0.52
CA VAL A 52 -7.91 -2.06 -1.50
C VAL A 52 -8.11 -2.80 -2.81
N VAL A 53 -9.35 -2.95 -3.24
CA VAL A 53 -9.71 -3.78 -4.37
C VAL A 53 -10.52 -2.96 -5.36
N ARG A 54 -10.10 -2.98 -6.63
CA ARG A 54 -10.78 -2.27 -7.72
C ARG A 54 -10.93 -0.78 -7.50
N ALA A 55 -9.85 -0.14 -7.05
CA ALA A 55 -9.78 1.32 -7.02
C ALA A 55 -9.78 1.86 -8.46
N GLY A 56 -10.67 2.81 -8.77
CA GLY A 56 -10.78 3.47 -10.06
C GLY A 56 -9.65 4.44 -10.41
N ASN A 57 -8.56 4.44 -9.65
CA ASN A 57 -7.31 5.16 -9.92
C ASN A 57 -6.29 4.53 -8.97
N SER A 58 -5.72 5.29 -8.03
CA SER A 58 -4.74 4.72 -7.11
C SER A 58 -5.37 4.02 -5.90
N GLY A 59 -4.76 2.92 -5.47
CA GLY A 59 -5.13 2.22 -4.24
C GLY A 59 -4.80 3.08 -3.01
N ILE A 60 -3.55 3.52 -2.90
CA ILE A 60 -3.09 4.50 -1.93
C ILE A 60 -2.32 5.59 -2.67
N GLN A 61 -2.54 6.86 -2.33
CA GLN A 61 -1.81 7.95 -2.97
C GLN A 61 -1.52 9.14 -2.06
N LEU A 62 -0.39 9.79 -2.32
CA LEU A 62 -0.07 11.12 -1.82
C LEU A 62 -0.17 12.06 -3.00
N THR A 63 -1.20 12.90 -3.02
CA THR A 63 -1.59 13.66 -4.22
C THR A 63 -1.17 15.12 -4.10
N PRO A 64 -0.60 15.75 -5.15
CA PRO A 64 -0.44 17.18 -5.20
C PRO A 64 -1.83 17.82 -5.33
N VAL A 65 -2.16 18.74 -4.43
CA VAL A 65 -3.45 19.45 -4.43
C VAL A 65 -3.21 20.92 -4.08
N SER A 66 -3.79 21.83 -4.87
CA SER A 66 -3.69 23.28 -4.65
C SER A 66 -2.25 23.77 -4.39
N LEU A 67 -1.87 24.18 -3.17
CA LEU A 67 -0.53 24.68 -2.86
C LEU A 67 0.52 23.58 -2.65
N ASP A 68 0.10 22.32 -2.66
CA ASP A 68 0.93 21.13 -2.45
C ASP A 68 1.81 21.25 -1.19
N GLY A 69 1.16 21.35 -0.03
CA GLY A 69 1.85 21.46 1.25
C GLY A 69 2.66 20.22 1.63
N PRO A 70 3.49 20.29 2.69
CA PRO A 70 4.43 19.24 3.03
C PRO A 70 3.76 18.00 3.62
N ARG A 71 4.33 16.83 3.31
CA ARG A 71 3.92 15.53 3.84
C ARG A 71 5.14 14.78 4.39
N GLU A 72 5.16 14.46 5.68
CA GLU A 72 6.36 13.88 6.32
C GLU A 72 6.03 12.65 7.16
N ARG A 73 7.00 11.74 7.37
CA ARG A 73 6.84 10.61 8.33
C ARG A 73 5.57 9.78 8.07
N ILE A 74 5.33 9.43 6.81
CA ILE A 74 4.16 8.63 6.39
C ILE A 74 4.61 7.19 6.16
N ARG A 75 3.93 6.26 6.82
CA ARG A 75 4.22 4.83 6.77
C ARG A 75 3.08 4.10 6.09
N ILE A 76 3.40 3.40 5.00
CA ILE A 76 2.45 2.61 4.22
C ILE A 76 2.92 1.16 4.32
N PHE A 77 2.33 0.38 5.23
CA PHE A 77 2.82 -0.95 5.61
C PHE A 77 1.80 -2.05 5.42
N ASN A 78 2.21 -3.22 4.94
CA ASN A 78 1.36 -4.42 4.99
C ASN A 78 -0.03 -4.22 4.36
N ASN A 79 -0.16 -3.41 3.30
CA ASN A 79 -1.43 -3.27 2.58
C ASN A 79 -1.47 -4.27 1.41
N THR A 80 -2.65 -4.78 1.08
CA THR A 80 -2.91 -5.59 -0.12
C THR A 80 -3.75 -4.78 -1.09
N ILE A 81 -3.22 -4.47 -2.26
CA ILE A 81 -3.87 -3.64 -3.28
C ILE A 81 -4.02 -4.45 -4.55
N VAL A 82 -5.27 -4.65 -4.97
CA VAL A 82 -5.61 -5.57 -6.06
C VAL A 82 -6.50 -4.85 -7.07
N GLU A 83 -6.23 -5.08 -8.36
CA GLU A 83 -7.06 -4.59 -9.48
C GLU A 83 -7.30 -3.07 -9.48
N SER A 84 -6.34 -2.23 -9.07
CA SER A 84 -6.47 -0.78 -9.33
C SER A 84 -6.56 -0.53 -10.85
N VAL A 85 -7.43 0.36 -11.29
CA VAL A 85 -7.77 0.63 -12.71
C VAL A 85 -7.67 2.12 -13.07
N ASN A 86 -7.67 2.42 -14.38
CA ASN A 86 -7.62 3.76 -15.01
C ASN A 86 -6.24 4.41 -15.16
N HIS A 87 -6.11 5.24 -16.19
CA HIS A 87 -4.86 5.84 -16.66
C HIS A 87 -4.17 6.69 -15.58
N GLY A 88 -2.86 6.48 -15.39
CA GLY A 88 -1.95 7.37 -14.67
C GLY A 88 -1.94 7.22 -13.15
N GLY A 89 -2.71 6.28 -12.61
CA GLY A 89 -2.66 5.91 -11.19
C GLY A 89 -1.58 4.87 -10.88
N GLY A 90 -1.65 4.32 -9.67
CA GLY A 90 -0.89 3.12 -9.31
C GLY A 90 -1.44 2.40 -8.09
N GLY A 91 -0.88 1.24 -7.75
CA GLY A 91 -1.25 0.57 -6.50
C GLY A 91 -0.97 1.49 -5.31
N ILE A 92 0.29 1.92 -5.20
CA ILE A 92 0.74 2.98 -4.31
C ILE A 92 1.41 4.05 -5.16
N TYR A 93 0.94 5.30 -5.07
CA TYR A 93 1.47 6.39 -5.87
C TYR A 93 1.77 7.64 -5.04
N VAL A 94 3.05 7.95 -4.90
CA VAL A 94 3.51 9.24 -4.35
C VAL A 94 3.66 10.23 -5.49
N HIS A 95 2.55 10.91 -5.81
CA HIS A 95 2.46 11.86 -6.92
C HIS A 95 3.00 13.24 -6.54
N THR A 96 2.85 13.66 -5.28
CA THR A 96 3.48 14.90 -4.80
C THR A 96 5.00 14.76 -4.68
N THR A 97 5.71 15.88 -4.89
CA THR A 97 7.16 15.97 -4.67
C THR A 97 7.53 16.61 -3.35
N ASN A 98 6.55 17.14 -2.60
CA ASN A 98 6.74 17.78 -1.30
C ASN A 98 6.61 16.76 -0.17
N VAL A 99 7.53 15.81 -0.16
CA VAL A 99 7.56 14.69 0.79
C VAL A 99 8.92 14.56 1.47
N ASP A 100 8.91 14.11 2.73
CA ASP A 100 10.11 13.65 3.43
C ASP A 100 9.79 12.44 4.32
N GLU A 101 10.75 11.55 4.50
CA GLU A 101 10.61 10.36 5.37
C GLU A 101 9.33 9.51 5.10
N ILE A 102 9.07 9.19 3.82
CA ILE A 102 7.99 8.27 3.43
C ILE A 102 8.55 6.85 3.39
N ILE A 103 7.87 5.91 4.04
CA ILE A 103 8.28 4.50 4.06
C ILE A 103 7.16 3.63 3.48
N ILE A 104 7.47 2.89 2.42
CA ILE A 104 6.55 1.99 1.72
C ILE A 104 7.12 0.58 1.82
N ARG A 105 6.60 -0.24 2.73
CA ARG A 105 7.21 -1.53 3.07
C ARG A 105 6.18 -2.63 3.28
N ASN A 106 6.54 -3.87 2.96
CA ASN A 106 5.67 -5.04 3.15
C ASN A 106 4.32 -4.94 2.42
N ASN A 107 4.17 -4.10 1.39
CA ASN A 107 2.92 -4.02 0.65
C ASN A 107 2.88 -5.04 -0.47
N LEU A 108 1.69 -5.57 -0.74
CA LEU A 108 1.39 -6.45 -1.85
C LEU A 108 0.53 -5.70 -2.87
N VAL A 109 1.04 -5.50 -4.08
CA VAL A 109 0.31 -4.84 -5.18
C VAL A 109 0.17 -5.79 -6.36
N ALA A 110 -1.05 -6.11 -6.79
CA ALA A 110 -1.28 -7.07 -7.86
C ALA A 110 -2.38 -6.63 -8.83
N PHE A 111 -2.02 -6.41 -10.10
CA PHE A 111 -2.98 -6.20 -11.18
C PHE A 111 -2.38 -6.39 -12.57
N GLY A 112 -3.21 -6.75 -13.55
CA GLY A 112 -2.80 -6.98 -14.94
C GLY A 112 -2.37 -5.71 -15.69
N PRO A 113 -2.06 -5.82 -17.00
CA PRO A 113 -1.59 -4.68 -17.78
C PRO A 113 -2.67 -3.61 -17.88
N GLN A 114 -2.50 -2.56 -17.09
CA GLN A 114 -3.28 -1.34 -17.09
C GLN A 114 -2.32 -0.18 -17.29
N TRP A 115 -2.76 0.97 -17.80
CA TRP A 115 -1.93 2.18 -17.89
C TRP A 115 -1.67 2.79 -16.50
N GLN A 116 -1.01 2.04 -15.61
CA GLN A 116 -0.73 2.34 -14.20
C GLN A 116 0.61 1.74 -13.75
N GLY A 117 1.22 2.31 -12.70
CA GLY A 117 2.40 1.73 -12.05
C GLY A 117 2.03 0.94 -10.79
N MET A 118 2.92 0.08 -10.28
CA MET A 118 2.58 -0.74 -9.09
C MET A 118 2.82 0.06 -7.81
N ILE A 119 4.07 0.41 -7.52
CA ILE A 119 4.52 1.25 -6.43
C ILE A 119 5.47 2.30 -7.02
N ARG A 120 4.96 3.53 -7.22
CA ARG A 120 5.67 4.54 -8.01
C ARG A 120 5.71 5.90 -7.32
N ALA A 121 6.66 6.73 -7.72
CA ALA A 121 6.73 8.12 -7.29
C ALA A 121 7.22 9.04 -8.42
N ASP A 122 6.69 10.26 -8.47
CA ASP A 122 7.19 11.29 -9.40
C ASP A 122 8.62 11.73 -9.06
N SER A 123 8.97 11.68 -7.77
CA SER A 123 10.32 11.93 -7.25
C SER A 123 10.62 10.97 -6.11
N PRO A 124 11.69 10.16 -6.19
CA PRO A 124 12.04 9.19 -5.14
C PRO A 124 12.77 9.81 -3.94
N ALA A 125 13.17 11.08 -4.00
CA ALA A 125 13.85 11.73 -2.88
C ALA A 125 12.92 11.80 -1.65
N GLY A 126 13.43 11.41 -0.48
CA GLY A 126 12.63 11.35 0.75
C GLY A 126 11.75 10.10 0.87
N ILE A 127 11.84 9.15 -0.06
CA ILE A 127 11.04 7.91 -0.07
C ILE A 127 11.96 6.70 0.06
N THR A 128 11.60 5.80 0.97
CA THR A 128 12.18 4.45 1.08
C THR A 128 11.11 3.44 0.72
N ALA A 129 11.40 2.57 -0.25
CA ALA A 129 10.56 1.43 -0.59
C ALA A 129 11.39 0.15 -0.55
N ASP A 130 10.91 -0.87 0.17
CA ASP A 130 11.60 -2.14 0.33
C ASP A 130 10.64 -3.24 0.84
N HIS A 131 11.02 -4.52 0.65
CA HIS A 131 10.23 -5.70 1.06
C HIS A 131 8.77 -5.67 0.59
N ASN A 132 8.50 -5.07 -0.56
CA ASN A 132 7.17 -5.12 -1.17
C ASN A 132 7.08 -6.33 -2.11
N LEU A 133 5.88 -6.71 -2.50
CA LEU A 133 5.63 -7.71 -3.55
C LEU A 133 4.72 -7.10 -4.61
N ILE A 134 5.15 -7.15 -5.87
CA ILE A 134 4.37 -6.66 -6.99
C ILE A 134 4.12 -7.78 -8.01
N PHE A 135 2.93 -7.79 -8.59
CA PHE A 135 2.56 -8.77 -9.60
C PHE A 135 1.75 -8.16 -10.75
N GLY A 136 2.26 -8.36 -11.96
CA GLY A 136 1.67 -7.88 -13.21
C GLY A 136 2.57 -6.90 -13.94
N GLU A 137 2.02 -6.18 -14.92
CA GLU A 137 2.81 -5.29 -15.79
C GLU A 137 2.60 -3.82 -15.39
N SER A 138 3.65 -3.16 -14.91
CA SER A 138 3.70 -1.70 -14.74
C SER A 138 3.85 -1.03 -16.11
N LYS A 139 3.05 0.01 -16.40
CA LYS A 139 3.20 0.85 -17.61
C LYS A 139 4.07 2.08 -17.37
N PHE A 140 4.59 2.24 -16.17
CA PHE A 140 5.54 3.28 -15.80
C PHE A 140 6.78 2.68 -15.12
N PRO A 141 7.49 1.74 -15.79
CA PRO A 141 8.60 1.02 -15.17
C PRO A 141 9.77 1.92 -14.76
N GLU A 142 9.92 3.09 -15.37
CA GLU A 142 10.97 4.07 -15.02
C GLU A 142 10.66 4.86 -13.74
N GLU A 143 9.40 4.88 -13.31
CA GLU A 143 8.93 5.57 -12.10
C GLU A 143 8.65 4.59 -10.93
N GLU A 144 8.81 3.29 -11.20
CA GLU A 144 8.65 2.22 -10.22
C GLU A 144 9.75 2.31 -9.17
N LEU A 145 9.36 2.28 -7.90
CA LEU A 145 10.31 2.24 -6.80
C LEU A 145 10.88 0.82 -6.68
N GLY A 146 12.21 0.73 -6.54
CA GLY A 146 12.90 -0.54 -6.35
C GLY A 146 12.60 -1.19 -5.00
N GLY A 147 13.13 -2.41 -4.81
CA GLY A 147 13.01 -3.14 -3.53
C GLY A 147 11.79 -4.06 -3.43
N SER A 148 11.06 -4.25 -4.52
CA SER A 148 9.94 -5.18 -4.61
C SER A 148 10.37 -6.56 -5.14
N ILE A 149 9.75 -7.62 -4.63
CA ILE A 149 9.75 -8.96 -5.22
C ILE A 149 8.72 -8.95 -6.37
N GLU A 150 9.14 -9.35 -7.57
CA GLU A 150 8.26 -9.49 -8.73
C GLU A 150 7.86 -10.96 -8.92
N ALA A 151 6.71 -11.36 -8.38
CA ALA A 151 6.24 -12.75 -8.45
C ALA A 151 4.72 -12.86 -8.22
N ASP A 152 4.11 -13.97 -8.68
CA ASP A 152 2.69 -14.26 -8.43
C ASP A 152 2.44 -14.42 -6.93
N PRO A 153 1.52 -13.65 -6.30
CA PRO A 153 1.24 -13.74 -4.88
C PRO A 153 0.51 -15.04 -4.48
N LEU A 154 0.00 -15.81 -5.45
CA LEU A 154 -0.78 -17.02 -5.22
C LEU A 154 -1.97 -16.77 -4.29
N PHE A 155 -2.81 -15.78 -4.61
CA PHE A 155 -4.02 -15.50 -3.83
C PHE A 155 -4.92 -16.73 -3.68
N VAL A 156 -5.61 -16.85 -2.53
CA VAL A 156 -6.60 -17.90 -2.28
C VAL A 156 -7.72 -17.84 -3.32
N ASP A 157 -8.28 -16.65 -3.54
CA ASP A 157 -9.29 -16.38 -4.57
C ASP A 157 -9.28 -14.89 -4.94
N ILE A 158 -8.54 -14.54 -5.99
CA ILE A 158 -8.45 -13.14 -6.47
C ILE A 158 -9.80 -12.59 -6.96
N ALA A 159 -10.75 -13.46 -7.33
CA ALA A 159 -12.08 -13.06 -7.79
C ALA A 159 -13.09 -12.90 -6.64
N SER A 160 -12.66 -13.10 -5.40
CA SER A 160 -13.53 -13.03 -4.22
C SER A 160 -14.11 -11.63 -4.02
N SER A 161 -15.33 -11.58 -3.47
CA SER A 161 -15.89 -10.36 -2.89
C SER A 161 -15.53 -10.18 -1.42
N GLU A 162 -14.98 -11.22 -0.78
CA GLU A 162 -14.61 -11.22 0.62
C GLU A 162 -13.11 -10.93 0.78
N ALA A 163 -12.76 -10.17 1.81
CA ALA A 163 -11.38 -9.80 2.10
C ALA A 163 -10.43 -11.02 2.17
N THR A 164 -10.91 -12.15 2.70
CA THR A 164 -10.12 -13.39 2.87
C THR A 164 -9.68 -14.03 1.56
N GLY A 165 -10.33 -13.71 0.42
CA GLY A 165 -9.86 -14.17 -0.89
C GLY A 165 -8.50 -13.61 -1.28
N PHE A 166 -8.13 -12.46 -0.71
CA PHE A 166 -6.85 -11.78 -0.94
C PHE A 166 -5.75 -12.20 0.04
N ALA A 167 -6.00 -13.20 0.90
CA ALA A 167 -4.94 -13.94 1.56
C ALA A 167 -4.16 -14.80 0.55
N VAL A 168 -2.96 -15.26 0.91
CA VAL A 168 -2.08 -16.03 0.03
C VAL A 168 -2.04 -17.52 0.36
N GLN A 169 -1.87 -18.36 -0.66
CA GLN A 169 -1.74 -19.80 -0.54
C GLN A 169 -0.33 -20.24 -0.13
N ALA A 170 -0.19 -21.49 0.31
CA ALA A 170 1.11 -22.08 0.65
C ALA A 170 2.07 -21.99 -0.55
N GLY A 171 3.33 -21.66 -0.28
CA GLY A 171 4.35 -21.47 -1.31
C GLY A 171 4.29 -20.11 -2.00
N SER A 172 3.46 -19.19 -1.52
CA SER A 172 3.49 -17.79 -1.97
C SER A 172 4.83 -17.13 -1.63
N PRO A 173 5.40 -16.34 -2.55
CA PRO A 173 6.58 -15.50 -2.29
C PRO A 173 6.32 -14.37 -1.27
N ALA A 174 5.08 -14.16 -0.85
CA ALA A 174 4.75 -13.19 0.20
C ALA A 174 4.97 -13.74 1.60
N ILE A 175 4.98 -15.07 1.76
CA ILE A 175 5.10 -15.74 3.06
C ILE A 175 6.53 -15.58 3.60
N ASP A 176 6.67 -15.21 4.86
CA ASP A 176 7.93 -15.11 5.60
C ASP A 176 9.00 -14.26 4.87
N SER A 177 8.57 -13.26 4.11
CA SER A 177 9.42 -12.50 3.18
C SER A 177 9.44 -10.98 3.42
N GLY A 178 8.69 -10.52 4.41
CA GLY A 178 8.64 -9.12 4.82
C GLY A 178 9.76 -8.72 5.77
N SER A 179 9.72 -7.46 6.19
CA SER A 179 10.60 -6.89 7.21
C SER A 179 9.84 -6.64 8.51
N GLU A 180 10.46 -6.93 9.65
CA GLU A 180 9.90 -6.63 10.97
C GLU A 180 9.91 -5.13 11.30
N ASP A 181 10.72 -4.33 10.60
CA ASP A 181 10.90 -2.92 10.90
C ASP A 181 9.66 -2.09 10.53
N GLY A 182 8.90 -1.70 11.56
CA GLY A 182 7.67 -0.93 11.44
C GLY A 182 6.40 -1.75 11.19
N ALA A 183 6.52 -3.08 11.05
CA ALA A 183 5.37 -3.94 10.80
C ALA A 183 4.34 -3.86 11.95
N PRO A 184 3.02 -3.79 11.66
CA PRO A 184 2.00 -3.86 12.69
C PRO A 184 2.00 -5.22 13.39
N GLY A 185 1.71 -5.22 14.70
CA GLY A 185 1.75 -6.45 15.53
C GLY A 185 0.66 -7.48 15.24
N HIS A 186 -0.31 -7.17 14.37
CA HIS A 186 -1.38 -8.05 13.93
C HIS A 186 -1.72 -7.79 12.47
N ASP A 187 -2.33 -8.76 11.79
CA ASP A 187 -2.81 -8.67 10.40
C ASP A 187 -4.27 -8.18 10.29
N PHE A 188 -4.82 -8.07 9.08
CA PHE A 188 -6.21 -7.68 8.84
C PHE A 188 -7.25 -8.54 9.58
N ALA A 189 -6.96 -9.83 9.80
CA ALA A 189 -7.83 -10.76 10.52
C ALA A 189 -7.59 -10.80 12.04
N GLY A 190 -6.60 -10.05 12.55
CA GLY A 190 -6.20 -10.04 13.96
C GLY A 190 -5.23 -11.16 14.36
N VAL A 191 -4.63 -11.87 13.39
CA VAL A 191 -3.55 -12.83 13.62
C VAL A 191 -2.30 -12.06 14.02
N ALA A 192 -1.64 -12.48 15.10
CA ALA A 192 -0.42 -11.83 15.58
C ALA A 192 0.74 -12.01 14.58
N ARG A 193 1.59 -11.00 14.42
CA ARG A 193 2.81 -11.11 13.60
C ARG A 193 4.09 -11.22 14.47
N PRO A 194 5.14 -11.91 14.01
CA PRO A 194 5.14 -12.82 12.86
C PRO A 194 4.58 -14.21 13.22
N GLN A 195 4.05 -14.93 12.23
CA GLN A 195 3.80 -16.38 12.28
C GLN A 195 4.83 -17.13 11.41
N ASP A 196 5.01 -18.42 11.65
CA ASP A 196 5.86 -19.28 10.82
C ASP A 196 5.00 -19.86 9.69
N GLY A 197 4.88 -19.12 8.59
CA GLY A 197 3.93 -19.41 7.52
C GLY A 197 4.39 -20.50 6.54
N ASP A 198 5.70 -20.73 6.44
CA ASP A 198 6.33 -21.76 5.62
C ASP A 198 6.75 -23.03 6.40
N GLY A 199 6.70 -22.99 7.73
CA GLY A 199 6.95 -24.12 8.62
C GLY A 199 8.43 -24.47 8.78
N ASN A 200 9.34 -23.54 8.51
CA ASN A 200 10.78 -23.76 8.59
C ASN A 200 11.36 -23.57 10.01
N GLY A 201 10.55 -23.09 10.97
CA GLY A 201 10.93 -22.81 12.35
C GLY A 201 11.45 -21.39 12.59
N SER A 202 11.32 -20.48 11.62
CA SER A 202 11.81 -19.09 11.66
C SER A 202 10.72 -18.14 11.18
N PRO A 203 9.80 -17.70 12.07
CA PRO A 203 8.71 -16.80 11.69
C PRO A 203 9.24 -15.45 11.23
N VAL A 204 8.75 -14.97 10.09
CA VAL A 204 9.02 -13.64 9.53
C VAL A 204 7.68 -13.03 9.11
N VAL A 205 7.57 -11.70 9.14
CA VAL A 205 6.35 -11.00 8.73
C VAL A 205 6.00 -11.34 7.27
N ASP A 206 4.73 -11.64 6.99
CA ASP A 206 4.27 -11.78 5.62
C ASP A 206 4.13 -10.42 4.92
N ILE A 207 4.36 -10.39 3.61
CA ILE A 207 4.06 -9.23 2.77
C ILE A 207 2.56 -9.19 2.48
N GLY A 208 1.95 -8.01 2.65
CA GLY A 208 0.52 -7.78 2.46
C GLY A 208 -0.27 -7.77 3.77
N ALA A 209 -1.59 -7.75 3.63
CA ALA A 209 -2.54 -7.52 4.71
C ALA A 209 -2.81 -8.72 5.62
N PHE A 210 -2.45 -9.93 5.20
CA PHE A 210 -2.69 -11.16 5.96
C PHE A 210 -1.38 -11.77 6.44
N GLU A 211 -1.45 -12.43 7.59
CA GLU A 211 -0.38 -13.25 8.14
C GLU A 211 -0.82 -14.72 8.11
N ARG A 212 -0.01 -15.56 7.47
CA ARG A 212 -0.27 -16.99 7.36
C ARG A 212 0.30 -17.73 8.58
N SER A 213 -0.50 -18.62 9.14
CA SER A 213 -0.03 -19.69 10.04
C SER A 213 -0.14 -21.05 9.36
N GLU A 214 0.66 -22.03 9.82
CA GLU A 214 0.63 -23.43 9.34
C GLU A 214 -0.76 -24.07 9.27
#